data_AF-A0A6J4LUZ3-F1
#
_entry.id   AF-A0A6J4LUZ3-F1
#
_cell.length_a   1.000
_cell.length_b   1.000
_cell.length_c   1.000
_cell.angle_alpha   90.00
_cell.angle_beta   90.00
_cell.angle_gamma   90.00
#
_symmetry.space_group_name_H-M   'P 1'
#
loop_
_entity.id
_entity.type
_entity.pdbx_description
1 polymer ?
#
loop_
_entity_poly.entity_id
_entity_poly.type
_entity_poly.pdbx_seq_one_letter_code
_entity_poly.pdbx_strand_id
1 'polypeptide(L)'
;MVPPECAVSALETVYESCFLKFNEGEFGAANGVMLNGSPENPNATHPLEVWTGINFGLAAFLVQMGMEEKAFKLTDAVVKQIYENGLQFRTPEAITAGGTFRASHYLRAMAIWAIYGVLTNFK
;
A
#
# COMPACT_ATOMS: atom_id res chain seq x y z
N MET A 1 -13.46 -16.21 -13.77
CA MET A 1 -12.61 -15.99 -12.58
C MET A 1 -11.15 -16.02 -13.02
N VAL A 2 -10.28 -15.21 -12.42
CA VAL A 2 -8.83 -15.23 -12.69
C VAL A 2 -8.23 -16.49 -12.04
N PRO A 3 -7.28 -17.19 -12.68
CA PRO A 3 -6.63 -18.35 -12.07
C PRO A 3 -5.85 -17.96 -10.79
N PRO A 4 -5.91 -18.75 -9.70
CA PRO A 4 -5.24 -18.43 -8.44
C PRO A 4 -3.75 -18.12 -8.59
N GLU A 5 -3.05 -18.88 -9.43
CA GLU A 5 -1.62 -18.70 -9.73
C GLU A 5 -1.33 -17.36 -10.40
N CYS A 6 -2.22 -16.87 -11.27
CA CYS A 6 -2.09 -15.56 -11.88
C CYS A 6 -2.32 -14.45 -10.84
N ALA A 7 -3.27 -14.64 -9.93
CA ALA A 7 -3.53 -13.68 -8.86
C ALA A 7 -2.35 -13.59 -7.88
N VAL A 8 -1.77 -14.72 -7.47
CA VAL A 8 -0.55 -14.79 -6.66
C VAL A 8 0.61 -14.09 -7.38
N SER A 9 0.88 -14.45 -8.63
CA SER A 9 1.99 -13.87 -9.41
C SER A 9 1.85 -12.35 -9.58
N ALA A 10 0.65 -11.85 -9.85
CA ALA A 10 0.38 -10.42 -9.95
C ALA A 10 0.60 -9.72 -8.59
N LEU A 11 0.10 -10.31 -7.50
CA LEU A 11 0.22 -9.75 -6.17
C LEU A 11 1.68 -9.67 -5.70
N GLU A 12 2.48 -10.71 -5.99
CA GLU A 12 3.92 -10.69 -5.72
C GLU A 12 4.63 -9.64 -6.56
N THR A 13 4.29 -9.51 -7.85
CA THR A 13 4.87 -8.49 -8.72
C THR A 13 4.59 -7.08 -8.19
N VAL A 14 3.35 -6.81 -7.76
CA VAL A 14 2.99 -5.52 -7.15
C VAL A 14 3.75 -5.31 -5.84
N TYR A 15 3.84 -6.31 -4.98
CA TYR A 15 4.58 -6.20 -3.71
C TYR A 15 6.08 -5.92 -3.94
N GLU A 16 6.72 -6.63 -4.88
CA GLU A 16 8.13 -6.45 -5.20
C GLU A 16 8.40 -5.10 -5.87
N SER A 17 7.67 -4.77 -6.93
CA SER A 17 7.94 -3.58 -7.73
C SER A 17 7.41 -2.31 -7.08
N CYS A 18 6.14 -2.29 -6.68
CA CYS A 18 5.49 -1.09 -6.19
C CYS A 18 5.83 -0.77 -4.74
N PHE A 19 6.24 -1.76 -3.94
CA PHE A 19 6.62 -1.54 -2.54
C PHE A 19 8.11 -1.72 -2.31
N LEU A 20 8.66 -2.93 -2.39
CA LEU A 20 10.06 -3.16 -1.97
C LEU A 20 11.08 -2.38 -2.81
N LYS A 21 10.89 -2.30 -4.13
CA LYS A 21 11.79 -1.56 -5.02
C LYS A 21 11.46 -0.07 -5.10
N PHE A 22 10.28 0.34 -4.65
CA PHE A 22 9.92 1.76 -4.59
C PHE A 22 10.45 2.36 -3.29
N ASN A 23 11.46 3.23 -3.40
CA ASN A 23 12.11 3.86 -2.23
C ASN A 23 12.44 2.85 -1.12
N GLU A 24 13.00 1.70 -1.52
CA GLU A 24 13.49 0.64 -0.63
C GLU A 24 12.44 0.09 0.35
N GLY A 25 11.15 0.29 0.07
CA GLY A 25 10.05 -0.16 0.90
C GLY A 25 9.80 0.67 2.16
N GLU A 26 10.29 1.92 2.22
CA GLU A 26 10.14 2.77 3.41
C GLU A 26 8.77 3.44 3.53
N PHE A 27 8.04 3.61 2.41
CA PHE A 27 6.85 4.48 2.36
C PHE A 27 5.52 3.73 2.17
N GLY A 28 5.55 2.53 1.60
CA GLY A 28 4.38 1.79 1.12
C GLY A 28 4.40 1.59 -0.39
N ALA A 29 3.39 0.90 -0.92
CA ALA A 29 3.23 0.63 -2.34
C ALA A 29 2.80 1.88 -3.10
N ALA A 30 3.60 2.30 -4.08
CA ALA A 30 3.22 3.29 -5.07
C ALA A 30 2.13 2.76 -6.01
N ASN A 31 1.34 3.66 -6.60
CA ASN A 31 0.25 3.26 -7.49
C ASN A 31 0.72 2.62 -8.80
N GLY A 32 1.88 3.01 -9.32
CA GLY A 32 2.39 2.49 -10.58
C GLY A 32 3.84 2.83 -10.83
N VAL A 33 4.65 1.78 -10.98
CA VAL A 33 6.08 1.85 -11.29
C VAL A 33 6.48 0.74 -12.26
N MET A 34 7.66 0.88 -12.85
CA MET A 34 8.30 -0.16 -13.64
C MET A 34 8.71 -1.35 -12.76
N LEU A 35 9.06 -2.50 -13.35
CA LEU A 35 9.40 -3.72 -12.60
C LEU A 35 10.60 -3.56 -11.65
N ASN A 36 11.48 -2.61 -11.93
CA ASN A 36 12.63 -2.23 -11.11
C ASN A 36 12.29 -1.17 -10.04
N GLY A 37 11.02 -0.77 -9.89
CA GLY A 37 10.58 0.26 -8.95
C GLY A 37 10.71 1.70 -9.45
N SER A 38 11.29 1.93 -10.64
CA SER A 38 11.48 3.28 -11.17
C SER A 38 10.18 3.85 -11.74
N PRO A 39 9.98 5.19 -11.68
CA PRO A 39 8.87 5.84 -12.38
C PRO A 39 8.95 5.61 -13.89
N GLU A 40 7.82 5.46 -14.56
CA GLU A 40 7.75 5.59 -16.03
C GLU A 40 8.03 7.05 -16.45
N ASN A 41 7.41 7.99 -15.74
CA ASN A 41 7.65 9.43 -15.85
C ASN A 41 7.97 10.00 -14.46
N PRO A 42 9.20 10.49 -14.21
CA PRO A 42 9.60 11.05 -12.91
C PRO A 42 8.76 12.25 -12.44
N ASN A 43 8.09 12.95 -13.36
CA ASN A 43 7.25 14.10 -13.07
C ASN A 43 5.76 13.75 -12.93
N ALA A 44 5.40 12.47 -13.04
CA ALA A 44 4.02 12.03 -12.84
C ALA A 44 3.68 12.06 -11.34
N THR A 45 2.57 12.68 -10.98
CA THR A 45 2.16 12.83 -9.58
C THR A 45 1.47 11.58 -9.06
N HIS A 46 0.36 11.16 -9.66
CA HIS A 46 -0.44 10.05 -9.14
C HIS A 46 0.24 8.68 -9.13
N PRO A 47 1.02 8.25 -10.15
CA PRO A 47 1.69 6.95 -10.12
C PRO A 47 2.68 6.78 -8.96
N LEU A 48 3.27 7.89 -8.50
CA LEU A 48 4.31 7.91 -7.46
C LEU A 48 3.76 8.22 -6.06
N GLU A 49 2.45 8.37 -5.94
CA GLU A 49 1.79 8.47 -4.65
C GLU A 49 1.57 7.08 -4.04
N VAL A 50 1.67 7.01 -2.72
CA VAL A 50 1.23 5.89 -1.89
C VAL A 50 -0.18 6.21 -1.42
N TRP A 51 -1.19 5.56 -2.01
CA TRP A 51 -2.57 5.73 -1.57
C TRP A 51 -2.86 4.85 -0.37
N THR A 52 -3.17 5.47 0.77
CA THR A 52 -3.24 4.80 2.08
C THR A 52 -4.26 3.66 2.07
N GLY A 53 -5.47 3.91 1.56
CA GLY A 53 -6.51 2.90 1.50
C GLY A 53 -6.25 1.78 0.49
N ILE A 54 -5.58 2.08 -0.64
CA ILE A 54 -5.17 1.02 -1.59
C ILE A 54 -4.16 0.09 -0.91
N ASN A 55 -3.19 0.65 -0.19
CA ASN A 55 -2.18 -0.13 0.52
C ASN A 55 -2.80 -1.04 1.58
N PHE A 56 -3.76 -0.53 2.36
CA PHE A 56 -4.47 -1.37 3.32
C PHE A 56 -5.36 -2.43 2.66
N GLY A 57 -5.97 -2.12 1.52
CA GLY A 57 -6.66 -3.12 0.70
C GLY A 57 -5.72 -4.19 0.15
N LEU A 58 -4.52 -3.79 -0.29
CA LEU A 58 -3.48 -4.70 -0.76
C LEU A 58 -2.98 -5.60 0.37
N ALA A 59 -2.79 -5.05 1.57
CA ALA A 59 -2.46 -5.82 2.76
C ALA A 59 -3.56 -6.83 3.12
N ALA A 60 -4.84 -6.44 3.07
CA ALA A 60 -5.94 -7.38 3.29
C ALA A 60 -5.94 -8.49 2.24
N PHE A 61 -5.64 -8.18 0.98
CA PHE A 61 -5.53 -9.17 -0.08
C PHE A 61 -4.32 -10.10 0.12
N LEU A 62 -3.18 -9.58 0.59
CA LEU A 62 -2.01 -10.39 0.98
C LEU A 62 -2.37 -11.38 2.10
N VAL A 63 -3.08 -10.94 3.15
CA VAL A 63 -3.57 -11.84 4.20
C VAL A 63 -4.50 -12.91 3.60
N GLN A 64 -5.44 -12.51 2.74
CA GLN A 64 -6.37 -13.45 2.10
C GLN A 64 -5.64 -14.53 1.28
N MET A 65 -4.48 -14.21 0.72
CA MET A 65 -3.64 -15.12 -0.05
C MET A 65 -2.59 -15.86 0.80
N GLY A 66 -2.66 -15.77 2.14
CA GLY A 66 -1.75 -16.46 3.07
C GLY A 66 -0.37 -15.81 3.23
N MET A 67 -0.22 -14.54 2.82
CA MET A 67 1.04 -13.79 2.86
C MET A 67 1.08 -12.76 4.01
N GLU A 68 0.78 -13.21 5.23
CA GLU A 68 0.60 -12.32 6.39
C GLU A 68 1.83 -11.45 6.71
N GLU A 69 3.04 -12.02 6.65
CA GLU A 69 4.28 -11.26 6.90
C GLU A 69 4.44 -10.09 5.91
N LYS A 70 4.18 -10.35 4.62
CA LYS A 70 4.18 -9.32 3.57
C LYS A 70 3.12 -8.24 3.85
N ALA A 71 1.92 -8.66 4.24
CA ALA A 71 0.82 -7.75 4.58
C ALA A 71 1.18 -6.81 5.73
N PHE A 72 1.74 -7.34 6.82
CA PHE A 72 2.10 -6.54 7.99
C PHE A 72 3.30 -5.63 7.72
N LYS A 73 4.29 -6.08 6.94
CA LYS A 73 5.40 -5.21 6.52
C LYS A 73 4.91 -4.01 5.72
N LEU A 74 4.01 -4.22 4.76
CA LEU A 74 3.40 -3.15 3.98
C LEU A 74 2.58 -2.19 4.87
N THR A 75 1.77 -2.76 5.76
CA THR A 75 0.91 -1.99 6.67
C THR A 75 1.73 -1.13 7.62
N ASP A 76 2.80 -1.69 8.19
CA ASP A 76 3.72 -0.99 9.09
C ASP A 76 4.39 0.20 8.41
N ALA A 77 4.87 0.05 7.16
CA ALA A 77 5.46 1.15 6.40
C ALA A 77 4.48 2.32 6.24
N VAL A 78 3.23 2.05 5.85
CA VAL A 78 2.21 3.11 5.67
C VAL A 78 1.81 3.73 7.01
N VAL A 79 1.66 2.93 8.08
CA VAL A 79 1.33 3.44 9.41
C VAL A 79 2.45 4.34 9.95
N LYS A 80 3.72 3.96 9.77
CA LYS A 80 4.87 4.82 10.11
C LYS A 80 4.79 6.16 9.41
N GLN A 81 4.55 6.17 8.09
CA GLN A 81 4.38 7.42 7.37
C GLN A 81 3.24 8.28 7.91
N ILE A 82 2.14 7.69 8.38
CA ILE A 82 1.04 8.44 8.99
C ILE A 82 1.48 9.07 10.32
N TYR A 83 2.09 8.30 11.21
CA TYR A 83 2.38 8.75 12.57
C TYR A 83 3.64 9.63 12.66
N GLU A 84 4.69 9.32 11.90
CA GLU A 84 5.95 10.08 11.88
C GLU A 84 5.80 11.46 11.23
N ASN A 85 4.86 11.60 10.29
CA ASN A 85 4.58 12.88 9.62
C ASN A 85 3.43 13.69 10.26
N GLY A 86 2.96 13.31 11.46
CA GLY A 86 1.93 14.08 12.18
C GLY A 86 0.53 14.01 11.55
N LEU A 87 0.23 12.91 10.84
CA LEU A 87 -1.03 12.72 10.12
C LEU A 87 -2.06 11.89 10.89
N GLN A 88 -1.77 11.49 12.13
CA GLN A 88 -2.72 10.84 13.02
C GLN A 88 -4.02 11.65 13.14
N PHE A 89 -5.16 10.96 13.12
CA PHE A 89 -6.52 11.54 13.11
C PHE A 89 -6.89 12.39 11.88
N ARG A 90 -6.00 12.48 10.89
CA ARG A 90 -6.21 13.19 9.63
C ARG A 90 -5.61 12.45 8.44
N THR A 91 -5.55 11.13 8.54
CA THR A 91 -4.93 10.24 7.56
C THR A 91 -5.35 10.62 6.13
N PRO A 92 -4.39 10.87 5.24
CA PRO A 92 -4.70 11.39 3.91
C PRO A 92 -5.06 10.27 2.93
N GLU A 93 -5.58 10.68 1.78
CA GLU A 93 -5.70 9.85 0.59
C GLU A 93 -4.33 9.32 0.15
N ALA A 94 -3.36 10.23 0.03
CA ALA A 94 -2.06 9.96 -0.57
C ALA A 94 -0.93 10.55 0.24
N ILE A 95 0.18 9.82 0.29
CA ILE A 95 1.49 10.25 0.83
C ILE A 95 2.52 10.14 -0.32
N THR A 96 3.51 11.01 -0.35
CA THR A 96 4.63 10.92 -1.31
C THR A 96 5.93 10.61 -0.58
N ALA A 97 6.93 10.09 -1.31
CA ALA A 97 8.27 9.87 -0.77
C ALA A 97 8.98 11.18 -0.34
N GLY A 98 8.48 12.34 -0.80
CA GLY A 98 8.96 13.65 -0.36
C GLY A 98 8.35 14.13 0.97
N GLY A 99 7.63 13.27 1.70
CA GLY A 99 7.00 13.63 2.99
C GLY A 99 5.79 14.57 2.85
N THR A 100 5.25 14.72 1.64
CA THR A 100 4.03 15.52 1.40
C THR A 100 2.80 14.61 1.33
N PHE A 101 1.62 15.20 1.49
CA PHE A 101 0.36 14.47 1.44
C PHE A 101 -0.69 15.22 0.61
N ARG A 102 -1.72 14.48 0.17
CA ARG A 102 -2.89 15.04 -0.53
C ARG A 102 -4.19 14.56 0.11
N ALA A 103 -5.15 15.48 0.27
CA ALA A 103 -6.48 15.27 0.83
C ALA A 103 -6.49 14.56 2.20
N SER A 104 -6.34 15.33 3.28
CA SER A 104 -6.43 14.82 4.66
C SER A 104 -7.86 14.40 5.04
N HIS A 105 -7.98 13.68 6.17
CA HIS A 105 -9.26 13.18 6.71
C HIS A 105 -10.03 12.31 5.72
N TYR A 106 -9.34 11.38 5.07
CA TYR A 106 -9.87 10.68 3.92
C TYR A 106 -10.44 9.31 4.26
N LEU A 107 -11.63 9.01 3.72
CA LEU A 107 -12.38 7.78 4.04
C LEU A 107 -11.61 6.50 3.72
N ARG A 108 -10.85 6.47 2.61
CA ARG A 108 -10.22 5.23 2.11
C ARG A 108 -9.26 4.59 3.10
N ALA A 109 -8.66 5.34 4.02
CA ALA A 109 -7.79 4.79 5.05
C ALA A 109 -8.51 3.79 5.98
N MET A 110 -9.84 3.83 6.06
CA MET A 110 -10.65 2.84 6.81
C MET A 110 -10.52 1.41 6.27
N ALA A 111 -9.97 1.22 5.06
CA ALA A 111 -9.66 -0.10 4.51
C ALA A 111 -8.70 -0.92 5.41
N ILE A 112 -7.99 -0.31 6.35
CA ILE A 112 -7.19 -1.04 7.36
C ILE A 112 -7.99 -2.08 8.12
N TRP A 113 -9.29 -1.85 8.35
CA TRP A 113 -10.18 -2.81 9.02
C TRP A 113 -10.42 -4.08 8.19
N ALA A 114 -10.23 -4.04 6.86
CA ALA A 114 -10.33 -5.24 6.04
C ALA A 114 -9.24 -6.26 6.39
N ILE A 115 -8.06 -5.82 6.85
CA ILE A 115 -6.99 -6.72 7.32
C ILE A 115 -7.51 -7.51 8.53
N TYR A 116 -8.03 -6.81 9.54
CA TYR A 116 -8.64 -7.44 10.72
C TYR A 116 -9.81 -8.34 10.35
N GLY A 117 -10.67 -7.88 9.43
CA GLY A 117 -11.79 -8.66 8.90
C GLY A 117 -11.32 -9.98 8.28
N VAL A 118 -10.30 -9.97 7.41
CA VAL A 118 -9.78 -11.21 6.83
C VAL A 118 -9.18 -12.12 7.90
N LEU A 119 -8.36 -11.59 8.83
CA LEU A 119 -7.74 -12.38 9.92
C LEU A 119 -8.77 -13.08 10.83
N THR A 120 -9.91 -12.43 11.05
CA THR A 120 -10.98 -12.95 11.93
C THR A 120 -12.08 -13.68 11.17
N ASN A 121 -11.99 -13.75 9.84
CA ASN A 121 -13.07 -14.20 8.96
C ASN A 121 -14.36 -13.37 9.08
N PHE A 122 -14.22 -12.06 9.29
CA PHE A 122 -15.29 -11.07 9.46
C PHE A 122 -16.28 -11.44 10.56
N LYS A 123 -15.77 -12.02 11.64
CA LYS A 123 -16.54 -12.42 12.82
C LYS A 123 -16.48 -11.36 13.91
#